data_AF-A0A2Z3IH69-F1
#
_entry.id   AF-A0A2Z3IH69-F1
#
_cell.length_a   1.000
_cell.length_b   1.000
_cell.length_c   1.000
_cell.angle_alpha   90.00
_cell.angle_beta   90.00
_cell.angle_gamma   90.00
#
_symmetry.space_group_name_H-M   'P 1'
#
loop_
_entity.id
_entity.type
_entity.pdbx_description
1 polymer ?
#
loop_
_entity_poly.entity_id
_entity_poly.type
_entity_poly.pdbx_seq_one_letter_code
_entity_poly.pdbx_strand_id
1 'polypeptide(L)'
;MSRTSAWATAFTILGLLTAPAAFSQEAPTQQAKPHKADAQNTASSRIVVVEWRIKKGREQDFLDYWSTKATVADRTGLVGEFLSRVEDRNQFPWMVWDLDSNWTTFLNVGFWRTGSDFHEQIGRFIDNAKPPLDFEAQKRRRVLIAPERWRVGETPFPVSDAAGVK
;
A
#
# COMPACT_ATOMS: atom_id res chain seq x y z
N MET A 1 0.00 -44.38 -87.17
CA MET A 1 -0.91 -44.06 -88.30
C MET A 1 -2.27 -43.72 -87.73
N SER A 2 -2.83 -42.56 -88.11
CA SER A 2 -4.28 -42.21 -88.08
C SER A 2 -5.02 -42.25 -86.73
N ARG A 3 -5.99 -41.40 -86.41
CA ARG A 3 -6.65 -40.22 -87.00
C ARG A 3 -7.71 -39.81 -85.96
N THR A 4 -8.05 -38.51 -85.90
CA THR A 4 -9.41 -37.93 -85.68
C THR A 4 -10.15 -38.23 -84.36
N SER A 5 -11.12 -37.46 -83.86
CA SER A 5 -11.68 -36.10 -83.97
C SER A 5 -13.00 -36.15 -83.18
N ALA A 6 -13.51 -34.99 -82.74
CA ALA A 6 -14.93 -34.67 -82.53
C ALA A 6 -15.63 -35.31 -81.30
N TRP A 7 -16.62 -34.71 -80.63
CA TRP A 7 -17.19 -33.36 -80.43
C TRP A 7 -18.40 -33.56 -79.48
N ALA A 8 -18.76 -32.52 -78.71
CA ALA A 8 -20.12 -32.22 -78.18
C ALA A 8 -20.71 -33.22 -77.13
N THR A 9 -21.58 -32.91 -76.17
CA THR A 9 -22.44 -31.77 -75.79
C THR A 9 -22.88 -32.10 -74.34
N ALA A 10 -22.68 -31.23 -73.34
CA ALA A 10 -23.65 -30.31 -72.73
C ALA A 10 -24.80 -30.91 -71.87
N PHE A 11 -25.03 -30.24 -70.72
CA PHE A 11 -26.25 -30.19 -69.86
C PHE A 11 -26.54 -31.41 -68.95
N THR A 12 -26.95 -31.35 -67.67
CA THR A 12 -27.47 -30.31 -66.75
C THR A 12 -27.46 -30.86 -65.30
N ILE A 13 -26.94 -30.06 -64.36
CA ILE A 13 -27.36 -29.81 -62.95
C ILE A 13 -27.89 -30.97 -62.09
N LEU A 14 -27.23 -31.23 -60.95
CA LEU A 14 -27.92 -31.24 -59.66
C LEU A 14 -26.95 -30.91 -58.52
N GLY A 15 -27.27 -29.83 -57.80
CA GLY A 15 -26.48 -29.32 -56.70
C GLY A 15 -26.51 -30.23 -55.48
N LEU A 16 -25.36 -30.33 -54.83
CA LEU A 16 -25.26 -30.73 -53.44
C LEU A 16 -24.80 -29.52 -52.64
N LEU A 17 -25.68 -29.13 -51.73
CA LEU A 17 -25.54 -28.05 -50.75
C LEU A 17 -24.24 -28.20 -49.97
N THR A 18 -23.26 -27.33 -50.25
CA THR A 18 -22.18 -27.06 -49.30
C THR A 18 -22.75 -26.14 -48.22
N ALA A 19 -22.88 -26.67 -47.01
CA ALA A 19 -23.19 -25.89 -45.82
C ALA A 19 -22.18 -24.72 -45.70
N PRO A 20 -22.62 -23.46 -45.56
CA PRO A 20 -21.73 -22.45 -45.05
C PRO A 20 -21.48 -22.79 -43.58
N ALA A 21 -20.22 -23.05 -43.25
CA ALA A 21 -19.75 -23.01 -41.89
C ALA A 21 -20.27 -21.72 -41.25
N ALA A 22 -21.05 -21.86 -40.18
CA ALA A 22 -21.41 -20.75 -39.32
C ALA A 22 -20.10 -20.20 -38.73
N PHE A 23 -19.55 -19.18 -39.37
CA PHE A 23 -18.63 -18.28 -38.70
C PHE A 23 -19.46 -17.56 -37.64
N SER A 24 -19.38 -18.06 -36.41
CA SER A 24 -19.60 -17.21 -35.25
C SER A 24 -18.64 -16.03 -35.39
N GLN A 25 -19.16 -14.86 -35.76
CA GLN A 25 -18.50 -13.62 -35.38
C GLN A 25 -18.57 -13.58 -33.85
N GLU A 26 -17.51 -14.02 -33.19
CA GLU A 26 -17.19 -13.47 -31.89
C GLU A 26 -17.23 -11.96 -32.06
N ALA A 27 -18.16 -11.32 -31.33
CA ALA A 27 -18.14 -9.88 -31.15
C ALA A 27 -16.69 -9.47 -30.84
N PRO A 28 -16.20 -8.32 -31.36
CA PRO A 28 -14.89 -7.85 -30.97
C PRO A 28 -14.90 -7.74 -29.46
N THR A 29 -14.25 -8.69 -28.80
CA THR A 29 -13.84 -8.56 -27.41
C THR A 29 -13.09 -7.24 -27.43
N GLN A 30 -13.65 -6.23 -26.75
CA GLN A 30 -12.93 -5.02 -26.47
C GLN A 30 -11.60 -5.49 -25.91
N GLN A 31 -10.56 -5.43 -26.74
CA GLN A 31 -9.19 -5.56 -26.28
C GLN A 31 -9.11 -4.50 -25.22
N ALA A 32 -9.19 -4.95 -23.96
CA ALA A 32 -8.77 -4.15 -22.84
C ALA A 32 -7.39 -3.68 -23.27
N LYS A 33 -7.30 -2.37 -23.56
CA LYS A 33 -6.02 -1.73 -23.83
C LYS A 33 -5.09 -2.31 -22.77
N PRO A 34 -3.89 -2.80 -23.11
CA PRO A 34 -2.93 -3.05 -22.07
C PRO A 34 -2.88 -1.75 -21.30
N HIS A 35 -3.38 -1.77 -20.06
CA HIS A 35 -3.01 -0.76 -19.11
C HIS A 35 -1.50 -0.89 -19.17
N LYS A 36 -0.85 0.06 -19.85
CA LYS A 36 0.41 0.57 -19.34
C LYS A 36 0.09 0.69 -17.86
N ALA A 37 0.60 -0.25 -17.07
CA ALA A 37 0.80 0.00 -15.66
C ALA A 37 1.58 1.30 -15.73
N ASP A 38 0.85 2.40 -15.51
CA ASP A 38 1.46 3.68 -15.43
C ASP A 38 2.57 3.44 -14.43
N ALA A 39 3.81 3.70 -14.83
CA ALA A 39 4.88 3.95 -13.90
C ALA A 39 4.45 5.21 -13.14
N GLN A 40 3.42 5.08 -12.30
CA GLN A 40 2.99 6.03 -11.32
C GLN A 40 4.10 5.99 -10.29
N ASN A 41 5.13 6.78 -10.60
CA ASN A 41 5.87 7.60 -9.68
C ASN A 41 5.85 7.00 -8.27
N THR A 42 6.86 6.20 -7.94
CA THR A 42 7.22 5.85 -6.56
C THR A 42 7.51 7.09 -5.69
N ALA A 43 7.41 8.30 -6.25
CA ALA A 43 7.22 9.55 -5.53
C ALA A 43 5.78 9.62 -4.96
N SER A 44 5.54 9.53 -3.66
CA SER A 44 6.31 10.21 -2.63
C SER A 44 5.88 9.70 -1.26
N SER A 45 6.34 8.50 -0.88
CA SER A 45 6.05 7.95 0.45
C SER A 45 6.45 8.96 1.54
N ARG A 46 5.61 9.03 2.56
CA ARG A 46 5.83 9.85 3.75
C ARG A 46 5.96 8.94 4.96
N ILE A 47 6.97 9.20 5.76
CA ILE A 47 7.19 8.48 7.01
C ILE A 47 6.95 9.47 8.13
N VAL A 48 6.04 9.14 9.03
CA VAL A 48 5.82 9.87 10.27
C VAL A 48 6.38 9.04 11.41
N VAL A 49 7.25 9.64 12.20
CA VAL A 49 7.74 9.06 13.45
C VAL A 49 7.21 9.90 14.59
N VAL A 50 6.50 9.27 15.52
CA VAL A 50 6.01 9.88 16.75
C VAL A 50 6.73 9.27 17.94
N GLU A 51 7.40 10.11 18.72
CA GLU A 51 8.02 9.76 19.99
C GLU A 51 7.00 9.91 21.11
N TRP A 52 6.68 8.79 21.74
CA TRP A 52 5.85 8.69 22.93
C TRP A 52 6.73 8.48 24.15
N ARG A 53 6.55 9.33 25.17
CA ARG A 53 7.32 9.30 26.43
C ARG A 53 6.38 8.89 27.54
N ILE A 54 6.49 7.66 28.00
CA ILE A 54 5.49 7.05 28.88
C ILE A 54 6.05 6.93 30.29
N LYS A 55 5.26 7.38 31.28
CA LYS A 55 5.63 7.24 32.70
C LYS A 55 5.89 5.76 33.02
N LYS A 56 6.93 5.48 33.80
CA LYS A 56 7.23 4.13 34.28
C LYS A 56 6.03 3.54 35.04
N GLY A 57 5.68 2.29 34.75
CA GLY A 57 4.54 1.60 35.34
C GLY A 57 3.19 1.93 34.69
N ARG A 58 3.16 2.79 33.66
CA ARG A 58 1.95 3.16 32.89
C ARG A 58 2.00 2.70 31.43
N GLU A 59 2.95 1.84 31.10
CA GLU A 59 3.14 1.33 29.74
C GLU A 59 1.93 0.57 29.22
N GLN A 60 1.25 -0.21 30.07
CA GLN A 60 0.08 -0.96 29.66
C GLN A 60 -1.10 -0.03 29.32
N ASP A 61 -1.36 0.98 30.14
CA ASP A 61 -2.40 2.00 29.86
C ASP A 61 -2.16 2.68 28.51
N PHE A 62 -0.90 2.97 28.19
CA PHE A 62 -0.53 3.52 26.89
C PHE A 62 -0.80 2.52 25.76
N LEU A 63 -0.39 1.26 25.90
CA LEU A 63 -0.60 0.23 24.89
C LEU A 63 -2.10 -0.02 24.63
N ASP A 64 -2.91 -0.05 25.69
CA ASP A 64 -4.37 -0.18 25.60
C ASP A 64 -5.00 1.04 24.94
N TYR A 65 -4.55 2.25 25.28
CA TYR A 65 -4.98 3.47 24.61
C TYR A 65 -4.62 3.46 23.13
N TRP A 66 -3.38 3.08 22.78
CA TRP A 66 -2.92 3.07 21.40
C TRP A 66 -3.71 2.06 20.55
N SER A 67 -3.94 0.85 21.07
CA SER A 67 -4.65 -0.19 20.31
C SER A 67 -6.16 0.06 20.17
N THR A 68 -6.78 0.85 21.06
CA THR A 68 -8.25 1.00 21.09
C THR A 68 -8.76 2.41 20.81
N LYS A 69 -7.96 3.45 21.04
CA LYS A 69 -8.38 4.86 20.96
C LYS A 69 -7.62 5.66 19.90
N ALA A 70 -6.37 5.31 19.61
CA ALA A 70 -5.58 5.99 18.58
C ALA A 70 -5.88 5.42 17.18
N THR A 71 -7.16 5.39 16.79
CA THR A 71 -7.60 4.77 15.54
C THR A 71 -7.51 5.74 14.36
N VAL A 72 -7.18 5.19 13.18
CA VAL A 72 -7.24 5.88 11.88
C VAL A 72 -8.56 5.51 11.23
N ALA A 73 -9.44 6.49 11.01
CA ALA A 73 -10.79 6.26 10.50
C ALA A 73 -10.80 5.81 9.04
N ASP A 74 -10.02 6.47 8.17
CA ASP A 74 -9.80 6.06 6.79
C ASP A 74 -8.32 5.72 6.58
N ARG A 75 -8.06 4.44 6.30
CA ARG A 75 -6.71 3.87 6.12
C ARG A 75 -6.25 3.85 4.67
N THR A 76 -7.02 4.36 3.71
CA THR A 76 -6.70 4.28 2.27
C THR A 76 -5.32 4.89 1.93
N GLY A 77 -4.96 5.97 2.64
CA GLY A 77 -3.67 6.63 2.54
C GLY A 77 -2.58 6.08 3.47
N LEU A 78 -2.95 5.24 4.45
CA LEU A 78 -2.02 4.58 5.37
C LEU A 78 -1.52 3.29 4.72
N VAL A 79 -0.22 3.24 4.50
CA VAL A 79 0.47 2.12 3.88
C VAL A 79 0.84 1.07 4.94
N GLY A 80 1.20 1.52 6.13
CA GLY A 80 1.49 0.63 7.24
C GLY A 80 1.82 1.41 8.50
N GLU A 81 1.59 0.80 9.65
CA GLU A 81 1.90 1.41 10.94
C GLU A 81 2.38 0.35 11.92
N PHE A 82 3.36 0.72 12.73
CA PHE A 82 3.74 -0.09 13.89
C PHE A 82 4.12 0.80 15.06
N LEU A 83 4.06 0.20 16.25
CA LEU A 83 4.51 0.77 17.50
C LEU A 83 5.63 -0.11 18.07
N SER A 84 6.76 0.50 18.38
CA SER A 84 7.93 -0.20 18.93
C SER A 84 8.32 0.42 20.26
N ARG A 85 8.59 -0.42 21.25
CA ARG A 85 9.37 -0.01 22.42
C ARG A 85 10.83 0.17 21.98
N VAL A 86 11.50 1.20 22.48
CA VAL A 86 12.95 1.34 22.23
C VAL A 86 13.71 0.34 23.09
N GLU A 87 14.69 -0.34 22.48
CA GLU A 87 15.56 -1.33 23.12
C GLU A 87 16.53 -0.71 24.14
N ASP A 88 17.10 -1.53 25.02
CA ASP A 88 18.12 -1.08 25.98
C ASP A 88 19.46 -0.80 25.28
N ARG A 89 19.99 0.41 25.47
CA ARG A 89 21.30 0.81 24.97
C ARG A 89 22.45 -0.03 25.57
N ASN A 90 22.30 -0.57 26.78
CA ASN A 90 23.30 -1.48 27.34
C ASN A 90 23.41 -2.78 26.54
N GLN A 91 22.30 -3.23 25.96
CA GLN A 91 22.25 -4.39 25.07
C GLN A 91 22.74 -4.04 23.66
N PHE A 92 22.46 -2.82 23.19
CA PHE A 92 22.85 -2.33 21.86
C PHE A 92 23.66 -1.02 21.93
N PRO A 93 24.97 -1.07 22.27
CA PRO A 93 25.77 0.14 22.52
C PRO A 93 25.98 1.07 21.32
N TRP A 94 25.70 0.60 20.10
CA TRP A 94 25.73 1.40 18.89
C TRP A 94 24.53 2.35 18.76
N MET A 95 23.51 2.21 19.61
CA MET A 95 22.41 3.17 19.71
C MET A 95 22.92 4.49 20.32
N VAL A 96 23.13 5.49 19.46
CA VAL A 96 23.66 6.81 19.86
C VAL A 96 22.57 7.86 20.08
N TRP A 97 21.30 7.55 19.82
CA TRP A 97 20.22 8.48 20.09
C TRP A 97 20.01 8.60 21.59
N ASP A 98 20.26 9.79 22.14
CA ASP A 98 20.09 10.06 23.55
C ASP A 98 18.60 10.09 23.92
N LEU A 99 18.20 9.13 24.75
CA LEU A 99 16.84 8.97 25.25
C LEU A 99 16.89 8.95 26.78
N ASP A 100 16.03 9.75 27.41
CA ASP A 100 15.98 9.85 28.85
C ASP A 100 15.44 8.55 29.48
N SER A 101 16.19 7.99 30.43
CA SER A 101 15.83 6.77 31.16
C SER A 101 14.67 6.95 32.15
N ASN A 102 14.30 8.19 32.47
CA ASN A 102 13.22 8.51 33.41
C ASN A 102 11.83 8.11 32.91
N TRP A 103 11.69 7.78 31.62
CA TRP A 103 10.46 7.25 31.03
C TRP A 103 10.74 6.04 30.12
N THR A 104 9.67 5.38 29.69
CA THR A 104 9.75 4.36 28.64
C THR A 104 9.40 5.02 27.31
N THR A 105 10.31 4.94 26.35
CA THR A 105 10.11 5.52 25.01
C THR A 105 9.50 4.48 24.08
N PHE A 106 8.44 4.88 23.39
CA PHE A 106 7.91 4.15 22.24
C PHE A 106 8.00 5.02 21.00
N LEU A 107 8.33 4.41 19.87
CA LEU A 107 8.29 5.01 18.55
C LEU A 107 7.13 4.41 17.78
N ASN A 108 6.19 5.27 17.39
CA ASN A 108 5.14 4.92 16.46
C ASN A 108 5.55 5.39 15.07
N VAL A 109 5.68 4.46 14.14
CA VAL A 109 6.12 4.71 12.77
C VAL A 109 4.97 4.43 11.83
N GLY A 110 4.53 5.46 11.10
CA GLY A 110 3.50 5.35 10.07
C GLY A 110 4.07 5.65 8.69
N PHE A 111 3.76 4.80 7.72
CA PHE A 111 4.03 4.99 6.30
C PHE A 111 2.74 5.46 5.62
N TRP A 112 2.82 6.56 4.89
CA TRP A 112 1.69 7.21 4.24
C TRP A 112 1.99 7.43 2.77
N ARG A 113 0.95 7.40 1.92
CA ARG A 113 1.08 7.70 0.49
C ARG A 113 1.46 9.15 0.27
N THR A 114 0.84 10.06 1.03
CA THR A 114 1.12 11.51 0.98
C THR A 114 1.13 12.14 2.37
N GLY A 115 1.58 13.39 2.47
CA GLY A 115 1.55 14.14 3.73
C GLY A 115 0.14 14.62 4.10
N SER A 116 -0.71 14.86 3.10
CA SER A 116 -2.12 15.23 3.28
C SER A 116 -2.92 14.08 3.90
N ASP A 117 -2.67 12.83 3.48
CA ASP A 117 -3.36 11.66 4.06
C ASP A 117 -3.16 11.59 5.58
N PHE A 118 -1.91 11.77 6.04
CA PHE A 118 -1.62 11.86 7.47
C PHE A 118 -2.31 13.06 8.12
N HIS A 119 -2.24 14.23 7.48
CA HIS A 119 -2.79 15.45 8.06
C HIS A 119 -4.31 15.36 8.24
N GLU A 120 -5.04 14.87 7.25
CA GLU A 120 -6.49 14.75 7.28
C GLU A 120 -6.97 13.71 8.29
N GLN A 121 -6.24 12.60 8.45
CA GLN A 121 -6.66 11.55 9.38
C GLN A 121 -6.24 11.83 10.82
N ILE A 122 -5.03 12.36 11.02
CA ILE A 122 -4.41 12.49 12.35
C ILE A 122 -3.96 13.93 12.63
N GLY A 123 -3.23 14.55 11.69
CA GLY A 123 -2.61 15.88 11.84
C GLY A 123 -3.57 16.98 12.29
N ARG A 124 -4.77 17.04 11.72
CA ARG A 124 -5.77 18.08 12.01
C ARG A 124 -6.34 18.01 13.43
N PHE A 125 -6.25 16.85 14.08
CA PHE A 125 -6.76 16.64 15.44
C PHE A 125 -5.67 16.81 16.50
N ILE A 126 -4.42 16.99 16.08
CA ILE A 126 -3.30 17.23 16.97
C ILE A 126 -3.37 18.67 17.46
N ASP A 127 -3.60 18.80 18.77
CA ASP A 127 -3.53 20.06 19.47
C ASP A 127 -2.33 20.05 20.43
N ASN A 128 -1.30 20.83 20.09
CA ASN A 128 -0.08 20.94 20.90
C ASN A 128 -0.28 21.76 22.18
N ALA A 129 -1.39 22.51 22.30
CA ALA A 129 -1.71 23.27 23.51
C ALA A 129 -2.26 22.37 24.62
N LYS A 130 -2.88 21.25 24.27
CA LYS A 130 -3.41 20.29 25.25
C LYS A 130 -2.32 19.78 26.19
N PRO A 131 -2.66 19.55 27.48
CA PRO A 131 -1.75 18.88 28.40
C PRO A 131 -1.48 17.44 27.94
N PRO A 132 -0.34 16.85 28.34
CA PRO A 132 -0.10 15.42 28.17
C PRO A 132 -1.20 14.59 28.83
N LEU A 133 -1.46 13.41 28.27
CA LEU A 133 -2.36 12.42 28.89
C LEU A 133 -1.75 11.89 30.19
N ASP A 134 -2.57 11.27 31.05
CA ASP A 134 -2.13 10.84 32.38
C ASP A 134 -0.96 9.85 32.37
N PHE A 135 -0.87 9.01 31.35
CA PHE A 135 0.24 8.06 31.16
C PHE A 135 1.48 8.68 30.50
N GLU A 136 1.37 9.88 29.92
CA GLU A 136 2.47 10.55 29.24
C GLU A 136 3.35 11.31 30.25
N ALA A 137 4.65 11.10 30.17
CA ALA A 137 5.65 11.84 30.93
C ALA A 137 5.82 13.27 30.39
N GLN A 138 5.73 13.44 29.06
CA GLN A 138 5.87 14.71 28.36
C GLN A 138 5.07 14.70 27.05
N LYS A 139 4.92 15.89 26.44
CA LYS A 139 4.26 16.05 25.14
C LYS A 139 4.97 15.22 24.06
N ARG A 140 4.17 14.64 23.16
CA ARG A 140 4.61 13.87 21.99
C ARG A 140 5.47 14.74 21.08
N ARG A 141 6.56 14.18 20.56
CA ARG A 141 7.33 14.78 19.46
C ARG A 141 7.08 14.00 18.19
N ARG A 142 7.14 14.67 17.04
CA ARG A 142 6.89 14.06 15.75
C ARG A 142 7.78 14.64 14.67
N VAL A 143 8.11 13.84 13.67
CA VAL A 143 8.77 14.28 12.45
C VAL A 143 8.10 13.62 11.25
N LEU A 144 7.98 14.38 10.17
CA LEU A 144 7.55 13.92 8.86
C LEU A 144 8.77 13.95 7.94
N ILE A 145 9.15 12.80 7.39
CA ILE A 145 10.28 12.67 6.47
C ILE A 145 9.84 11.99 5.17
N ALA A 146 10.63 12.20 4.12
CA ALA A 146 10.48 11.53 2.85
C ALA A 146 11.83 10.88 2.47
N PRO A 147 11.83 9.68 1.88
CA PRO A 147 13.05 9.12 1.31
C PRO A 147 13.57 10.02 0.19
N GLU A 148 14.79 10.53 0.31
CA GLU A 148 15.44 11.31 -0.76
C GLU A 148 16.19 10.43 -1.76
N ARG A 149 16.73 9.30 -1.28
CA ARG A 149 17.50 8.33 -2.08
C ARG A 149 17.29 6.94 -1.52
N TRP A 150 17.17 5.96 -2.41
CA TRP A 150 17.04 4.55 -2.06
C TRP A 150 18.33 3.82 -2.39
N ARG A 151 18.81 3.00 -1.46
CA ARG A 151 19.94 2.08 -1.71
C ARG A 151 19.44 0.69 -2.11
N VAL A 152 18.28 0.29 -1.57
CA VAL A 152 17.52 -0.94 -1.86
C VAL A 152 16.04 -0.66 -1.55
N GLY A 153 15.11 -1.51 -2.01
CA GLY A 153 13.71 -1.45 -1.55
C GLY A 153 12.80 -0.51 -2.33
N GLU A 154 12.91 -0.48 -3.66
CA GLU A 154 11.82 0.01 -4.53
C GLU A 154 10.62 -0.98 -4.59
N THR A 155 10.48 -1.84 -3.58
CA THR A 155 9.35 -2.76 -3.48
C THR A 155 8.21 -2.05 -2.78
N PRO A 156 6.98 -2.10 -3.31
CA PRO A 156 5.81 -1.55 -2.63
C PRO A 156 5.69 -2.14 -1.22
N PHE A 157 5.36 -1.29 -0.25
CA PHE A 157 4.98 -1.75 1.08
C PHE A 157 3.70 -2.62 1.00
N PRO A 158 3.50 -3.54 1.96
CA PRO A 158 2.25 -4.30 2.08
C PRO A 158 1.06 -3.34 2.15
N VAL A 159 -0.04 -3.67 1.45
CA VAL A 159 -1.24 -2.81 1.37
C VAL A 159 -2.45 -3.40 2.11
N SER A 160 -2.23 -4.37 2.98
CA SER A 160 -3.28 -5.04 3.76
C SER A 160 -3.00 -4.96 5.26
N ASP A 161 -4.05 -4.82 6.05
CA ASP A 161 -3.98 -4.83 7.52
C ASP A 161 -3.36 -6.15 8.04
N ALA A 162 -2.59 -6.05 9.14
CA ALA A 162 -2.07 -7.23 9.83
C ALA A 162 -3.21 -8.01 10.52
N ALA A 163 -3.04 -9.33 10.65
CA ALA A 163 -4.03 -10.18 11.30
C ALA A 163 -4.35 -9.70 12.72
N GLY A 164 -5.63 -9.44 13.00
CA GLY A 164 -6.11 -9.01 14.32
C GLY A 164 -6.23 -7.50 14.53
N VAL A 165 -5.80 -6.68 13.56
CA VAL A 165 -6.09 -5.24 13.55
C VAL A 165 -7.52 -5.03 13.06
N LYS A 166 -8.34 -4.29 13.83
CA LYS A 166 -9.70 -3.87 13.46
C LYS A 166 -9.71 -2.39 13.15
#